data_AF-A0A6P1FEG1-F1
#
_entry.id   AF-A0A6P1FEG1-F1
#
_cell.length_a   1.000
_cell.length_b   1.000
_cell.length_c   1.000
_cell.angle_alpha   90.00
_cell.angle_beta   90.00
_cell.angle_gamma   90.00
#
_symmetry.space_group_name_H-M   'P 1'
#
loop_
_entity.id
_entity.type
_entity.pdbx_description
1 polymer ?
#
loop_
_entity_poly.entity_id
_entity_poly.type
_entity_poly.pdbx_seq_one_letter_code
_entity_poly.pdbx_strand_id
1 'polypeptide(L)'
;MRTYRYVRLALLASVVFLSVAVAQQIVAGVPLRSISALYYTPGRSVFVGALFAVSLALVVLAGKSRRRFLLLLAGMTTPVIALVPPPLPSGELRALTGSGCPSGMDRCPPPEATDAAAVGVLSYLVVAALVLTASIVLAAAERRLDRALAVRTVLAIALLVALGAWSPYPSFDYLGHYAAAALFFFFIAAAAGVHSAALPEEGTRGPGSARFHSISNGVLSVLISGVDVALVLLVLSGTAERVLGPQWLLIGEAAGLGLFAAFWVLQTVENWNESNAAAR
;
A
#
# COMPACT_ATOMS: atom_id res chain seq x y z
N MET A 1 -1.11 23.36 16.44
CA MET A 1 -0.55 22.02 16.14
C MET A 1 -1.56 21.28 15.27
N ARG A 2 -1.22 21.04 14.00
CA ARG A 2 -2.14 20.58 12.92
C ARG A 2 -1.65 19.31 12.19
N THR A 3 -0.50 18.76 12.61
CA THR A 3 0.33 17.87 11.78
C THR A 3 -0.34 16.53 11.48
N TYR A 4 -0.86 15.80 12.46
CA TYR A 4 -1.48 14.48 12.26
C TYR A 4 -2.79 14.51 11.48
N ARG A 5 -3.57 15.60 11.61
CA ARG A 5 -4.76 15.79 10.78
C ARG A 5 -4.36 15.96 9.31
N TYR A 6 -3.35 16.79 9.04
CA TYR A 6 -2.87 16.98 7.67
C TYR A 6 -2.21 15.73 7.08
N VAL A 7 -1.55 14.89 7.89
CA VAL A 7 -1.02 13.60 7.41
C VAL A 7 -2.17 12.67 6.97
N ARG A 8 -3.26 12.58 7.74
CA ARG A 8 -4.44 11.81 7.32
C ARG A 8 -5.12 12.39 6.08
N LEU A 9 -5.21 13.72 5.99
CA LEU A 9 -5.70 14.40 4.78
C LEU A 9 -4.79 14.18 3.58
N ALA A 10 -3.47 14.06 3.77
CA ALA A 10 -2.53 13.76 2.70
C ALA A 10 -2.74 12.34 2.13
N LEU A 11 -3.15 11.37 2.95
CA LEU A 11 -3.55 10.04 2.48
C LEU A 11 -4.78 10.13 1.57
N LEU A 12 -5.80 10.88 1.97
CA LEU A 12 -6.98 11.11 1.14
C LEU A 12 -6.65 11.89 -0.14
N ALA A 13 -5.80 12.91 -0.03
CA ALA A 13 -5.33 13.66 -1.18
C ALA A 13 -4.55 12.77 -2.17
N SER A 14 -3.76 11.81 -1.67
CA SER A 14 -3.03 10.85 -2.52
C SER A 14 -4.00 9.94 -3.27
N VAL A 15 -5.09 9.50 -2.63
CA VAL A 15 -6.16 8.74 -3.31
C VAL A 15 -6.79 9.57 -4.41
N VAL A 16 -7.21 10.80 -4.10
CA VAL A 16 -7.83 11.70 -5.09
C VAL A 16 -6.88 11.99 -6.24
N PHE A 17 -5.61 12.24 -5.94
CA PHE A 17 -4.58 12.52 -6.94
C PHE A 17 -4.40 11.33 -7.90
N LEU A 18 -4.37 10.11 -7.35
CA LEU A 18 -4.32 8.88 -8.14
C LEU A 18 -5.59 8.68 -8.97
N SER A 19 -6.78 8.87 -8.39
CA SER A 19 -8.06 8.73 -9.10
C SER A 19 -8.20 9.71 -10.25
N VAL A 20 -7.75 10.96 -10.09
CA VAL A 20 -7.74 11.97 -11.16
C VAL A 20 -6.80 11.55 -12.30
N ALA A 21 -5.62 11.02 -11.99
CA ALA A 21 -4.70 10.52 -13.01
C ALA A 21 -5.28 9.35 -13.79
N VAL A 22 -5.91 8.37 -13.11
CA VAL A 22 -6.62 7.26 -13.77
C VAL A 22 -7.73 7.81 -14.68
N ALA A 23 -8.58 8.71 -14.18
CA ALA A 23 -9.67 9.29 -14.95
C ALA A 23 -9.16 10.04 -16.20
N GLN A 24 -8.09 10.81 -16.09
CA GLN A 24 -7.47 11.48 -17.24
C GLN A 24 -7.00 10.48 -18.31
N GLN A 25 -6.32 9.40 -17.91
CA GLN A 25 -5.85 8.39 -18.86
C GLN A 25 -7.04 7.69 -19.56
N ILE A 26 -8.09 7.35 -18.82
CA ILE A 26 -9.31 6.76 -19.39
C ILE A 26 -9.97 7.72 -20.40
N VAL A 27 -10.12 9.00 -20.05
CA VAL A 27 -10.70 10.02 -20.96
C VAL A 27 -9.83 10.22 -22.19
N ALA A 28 -8.51 10.08 -22.07
CA ALA A 28 -7.57 10.12 -23.19
C ALA A 28 -7.60 8.85 -24.07
N GLY A 29 -8.47 7.88 -23.77
CA GLY A 29 -8.61 6.64 -24.54
C GLY A 29 -7.55 5.58 -24.24
N VAL A 30 -6.80 5.73 -23.15
CA VAL A 30 -5.80 4.74 -22.74
C VAL A 30 -6.50 3.51 -22.17
N PRO A 31 -6.24 2.29 -22.68
CA PRO A 31 -6.98 1.08 -22.33
C PRO A 31 -6.48 0.46 -21.01
N LEU A 32 -6.49 1.25 -19.92
CA LEU A 32 -6.10 0.79 -18.59
C LEU A 32 -7.00 -0.37 -18.12
N ARG A 33 -6.40 -1.47 -17.67
CA ARG A 33 -7.08 -2.60 -17.03
C ARG A 33 -6.76 -2.74 -15.54
N SER A 34 -5.91 -1.88 -15.02
CA SER A 34 -5.62 -1.71 -13.59
C SER A 34 -5.20 -0.26 -13.31
N ILE A 35 -5.36 0.20 -12.06
CA ILE A 35 -4.77 1.45 -11.56
C ILE A 35 -3.24 1.36 -11.61
N SER A 36 -2.71 0.21 -11.23
CA SER A 36 -1.27 -0.07 -11.22
C SER A 36 -0.62 0.01 -12.62
N ALA A 37 -1.39 -0.14 -13.70
CA ALA A 37 -0.94 0.06 -15.08
C ALA A 37 -0.57 1.53 -15.40
N LEU A 38 -0.95 2.50 -14.55
CA LEU A 38 -0.48 3.89 -14.66
C LEU A 38 1.04 4.01 -14.72
N TYR A 39 1.77 3.05 -14.14
CA TYR A 39 3.23 2.98 -14.22
C TYR A 39 3.76 3.03 -15.66
N TYR A 40 3.01 2.49 -16.63
CA TYR A 40 3.41 2.41 -18.03
C TYR A 40 2.85 3.56 -18.88
N THR A 41 2.32 4.60 -18.24
CA THR A 41 1.72 5.77 -18.91
C THR A 41 2.41 7.06 -18.46
N PRO A 42 2.10 8.22 -19.06
CA PRO A 42 2.52 9.51 -18.52
C PRO A 42 2.10 9.75 -17.06
N GLY A 43 1.10 9.01 -16.55
CA GLY A 43 0.68 9.03 -15.15
C GLY A 43 1.62 8.35 -14.16
N ARG A 44 2.74 7.76 -14.60
CA ARG A 44 3.72 7.05 -13.75
C ARG A 44 4.18 7.89 -12.56
N SER A 45 4.52 9.15 -12.79
CA SER A 45 5.02 10.05 -11.74
C SER A 45 3.98 10.29 -10.65
N VAL A 46 2.70 10.39 -11.02
CA VAL A 46 1.57 10.52 -10.09
C VAL A 46 1.41 9.24 -9.27
N PHE A 47 1.44 8.07 -9.93
CA PHE A 47 1.35 6.78 -9.27
C PHE A 47 2.47 6.58 -8.23
N VAL A 48 3.72 6.74 -8.66
CA VAL A 48 4.90 6.57 -7.79
C VAL A 48 4.88 7.61 -6.66
N GLY A 49 4.66 8.88 -6.99
CA GLY A 49 4.64 9.97 -6.01
C GLY A 49 3.55 9.82 -4.95
N ALA A 50 2.34 9.42 -5.35
CA ALA A 50 1.24 9.17 -4.42
C ALA A 50 1.56 8.01 -3.46
N LEU A 51 2.14 6.92 -3.96
CA LEU A 51 2.50 5.77 -3.12
C LEU A 51 3.65 6.09 -2.14
N PHE A 52 4.65 6.87 -2.54
CA PHE A 52 5.66 7.36 -1.61
C PHE A 52 5.09 8.33 -0.56
N ALA A 53 4.15 9.20 -0.96
CA ALA A 53 3.44 10.05 -0.01
C ALA A 53 2.62 9.23 1.01
N VAL A 54 1.93 8.18 0.54
CA VAL A 54 1.23 7.21 1.40
C VAL A 54 2.21 6.51 2.34
N SER A 55 3.33 6.00 1.83
CA SER A 55 4.37 5.34 2.63
C SER A 55 4.82 6.22 3.80
N LEU A 56 5.24 7.46 3.51
CA LEU A 56 5.72 8.40 4.51
C LEU A 56 4.61 8.78 5.51
N ALA A 57 3.39 9.02 5.03
CA ALA A 57 2.26 9.33 5.90
C ALA A 57 1.97 8.18 6.87
N LEU A 58 1.98 6.92 6.41
CA LEU A 58 1.77 5.75 7.25
C LEU A 58 2.90 5.57 8.28
N VAL A 59 4.16 5.79 7.89
CA VAL A 59 5.31 5.77 8.80
C VAL A 59 5.18 6.85 9.88
N VAL A 60 4.72 8.05 9.53
CA VAL A 60 4.50 9.16 10.50
C VAL A 60 3.34 8.89 11.45
N LEU A 61 2.29 8.21 10.96
CA LEU A 61 1.15 7.77 11.78
C LEU A 61 1.48 6.53 12.62
N ALA A 62 2.59 5.85 12.32
CA ALA A 62 3.09 4.76 13.13
C ALA A 62 3.52 5.25 14.53
N GLY A 63 3.65 4.31 15.47
CA GLY A 63 3.78 4.61 16.88
C GLY A 63 3.75 3.35 17.74
N LYS A 64 3.55 3.52 19.05
CA LYS A 64 3.83 2.46 20.02
C LYS A 64 2.76 1.37 20.18
N SER A 65 1.56 1.52 19.62
CA SER A 65 0.53 0.47 19.73
C SER A 65 0.66 -0.57 18.62
N ARG A 66 0.09 -1.77 18.83
CA ARG A 66 0.08 -2.88 17.84
C ARG A 66 -0.47 -2.42 16.48
N ARG A 67 -1.59 -1.69 16.49
CA ARG A 67 -2.19 -1.06 15.31
C ARG A 67 -1.23 -0.14 14.57
N ARG A 68 -0.55 0.74 15.30
CA ARG A 68 0.37 1.70 14.67
C ARG A 68 1.61 1.01 14.10
N PHE A 69 1.98 -0.16 14.61
CA PHE A 69 3.02 -0.99 14.00
C PHE A 69 2.57 -1.64 12.68
N LEU A 70 1.30 -2.05 12.54
CA LEU A 70 0.76 -2.53 11.25
C LEU A 70 0.82 -1.43 10.18
N LEU A 71 0.56 -0.16 10.55
CA LEU A 71 0.74 0.97 9.65
C LEU A 71 2.20 1.17 9.21
N LEU A 72 3.17 0.93 10.10
CA LEU A 72 4.59 0.95 9.73
C LEU A 72 4.88 -0.11 8.66
N LEU A 73 4.41 -1.35 8.87
CA LEU A 73 4.62 -2.43 7.91
C LEU A 73 3.95 -2.15 6.56
N ALA A 74 2.72 -1.62 6.56
CA ALA A 74 2.07 -1.13 5.34
C ALA A 74 2.89 -0.02 4.66
N GLY A 75 3.39 0.94 5.45
CA GLY A 75 4.27 2.00 4.95
C GLY A 75 5.56 1.45 4.32
N MET A 76 6.11 0.35 4.84
CA MET A 76 7.31 -0.30 4.29
C MET A 76 7.05 -1.14 3.03
N THR A 77 5.83 -1.65 2.82
CA THR A 77 5.50 -2.38 1.58
C THR A 77 5.11 -1.44 0.45
N THR A 78 4.60 -0.24 0.77
CA THR A 78 4.09 0.72 -0.23
C THR A 78 5.13 1.15 -1.28
N PRO A 79 6.40 1.45 -0.94
CA PRO A 79 7.42 1.76 -1.96
C PRO A 79 7.68 0.61 -2.94
N VAL A 80 7.51 -0.64 -2.51
CA VAL A 80 7.66 -1.81 -3.40
C VAL A 80 6.56 -1.79 -4.46
N ILE A 81 5.31 -1.49 -4.08
CA ILE A 81 4.19 -1.33 -5.02
C ILE A 81 4.49 -0.21 -6.04
N ALA A 82 5.14 0.86 -5.59
CA ALA A 82 5.48 2.01 -6.42
C ALA A 82 6.61 1.70 -7.41
N LEU A 83 7.61 0.94 -6.98
CA LEU A 83 8.85 0.74 -7.73
C LEU A 83 8.81 -0.52 -8.61
N VAL A 84 8.09 -1.56 -8.19
CA VAL A 84 7.93 -2.83 -8.89
C VAL A 84 6.64 -2.75 -9.70
N PRO A 85 6.71 -2.71 -11.03
CA PRO A 85 5.52 -2.57 -11.85
C PRO A 85 4.82 -3.92 -12.06
N PRO A 86 3.48 -3.93 -12.23
CA PRO A 86 2.74 -5.16 -12.42
C PRO A 86 2.98 -5.73 -13.83
N PRO A 87 3.01 -7.07 -14.02
CA PRO A 87 2.99 -7.65 -15.35
C PRO A 87 1.64 -7.38 -16.03
N LEU A 88 1.68 -6.96 -17.29
CA LEU A 88 0.49 -6.61 -18.06
C LEU A 88 0.07 -7.74 -19.00
N PRO A 89 -1.24 -7.91 -19.28
CA PRO A 89 -1.70 -8.72 -20.41
C PRO A 89 -1.04 -8.29 -21.73
N SER A 90 -0.67 -9.26 -22.57
CA SER A 90 0.05 -9.01 -23.83
C SER A 90 -0.64 -7.99 -24.75
N GLY A 91 -1.98 -7.99 -24.80
CA GLY A 91 -2.76 -7.03 -25.58
C GLY A 91 -2.71 -5.60 -25.03
N GLU A 92 -2.74 -5.43 -23.71
CA GLU A 92 -2.61 -4.12 -23.05
C GLU A 92 -1.17 -3.60 -23.19
N LEU A 93 -0.17 -4.46 -22.96
CA LEU A 93 1.24 -4.10 -23.14
C LEU A 93 1.51 -3.59 -24.56
N ARG A 94 0.97 -4.27 -25.58
CA ARG A 94 1.08 -3.83 -26.98
C ARG A 94 0.44 -2.47 -27.22
N ALA A 95 -0.71 -2.21 -26.61
CA ALA A 95 -1.40 -0.92 -26.74
C ALA A 95 -0.61 0.22 -26.08
N LEU A 96 0.07 -0.04 -24.96
CA LEU A 96 0.81 0.98 -24.21
C LEU A 96 2.25 1.19 -24.71
N THR A 97 2.91 0.14 -25.19
CA THR A 97 4.36 0.15 -25.49
C THR A 97 4.69 -0.17 -26.94
N GLY A 98 3.71 -0.58 -27.75
CA GLY A 98 3.92 -1.04 -29.12
C GLY A 98 4.39 -2.50 -29.24
N SER A 99 4.89 -3.10 -28.16
CA SER A 99 5.32 -4.51 -28.11
C SER A 99 4.45 -5.36 -27.19
N GLY A 100 4.12 -6.58 -27.58
CA GLY A 100 3.42 -7.53 -26.73
C GLY A 100 4.38 -8.45 -25.96
N CYS A 101 3.83 -9.37 -25.19
CA CYS A 101 4.63 -10.39 -24.52
C CYS A 101 5.22 -11.42 -25.49
N PRO A 102 6.37 -12.03 -25.14
CA PRO A 102 6.92 -13.18 -25.86
C PRO A 102 5.91 -14.31 -26.05
N SER A 103 6.08 -15.10 -27.12
CA SER A 103 5.20 -16.22 -27.47
C SER A 103 5.06 -17.21 -26.31
N GLY A 104 3.82 -17.56 -25.97
CA GLY A 104 3.50 -18.48 -24.87
C GLY A 104 3.33 -17.82 -23.50
N MET A 105 3.46 -16.49 -23.39
CA MET A 105 3.18 -15.75 -22.16
C MET A 105 1.98 -14.82 -22.31
N ASP A 106 1.00 -14.97 -21.43
CA ASP A 106 -0.20 -14.12 -21.40
C ASP A 106 0.07 -12.77 -20.72
N ARG A 107 0.97 -12.77 -19.72
CA ARG A 107 1.35 -11.58 -18.94
C ARG A 107 2.86 -11.51 -18.78
N CYS A 108 3.40 -10.32 -18.90
CA CYS A 108 4.83 -10.07 -18.72
C CYS A 108 5.10 -8.61 -18.33
N PRO A 109 6.19 -8.34 -17.59
CA PRO A 109 6.74 -7.01 -17.49
C PRO A 109 7.57 -6.68 -18.76
N PRO A 110 7.58 -5.42 -19.24
CA PRO A 110 8.51 -5.02 -20.29
C PRO A 110 9.96 -4.98 -19.76
N PRO A 111 10.98 -5.27 -20.58
CA PRO A 111 12.39 -5.35 -20.13
C PRO A 111 12.90 -4.06 -19.45
N GLU A 112 12.55 -2.88 -19.98
CA GLU A 112 12.96 -1.60 -19.37
C GLU A 112 12.39 -1.42 -17.96
N ALA A 113 11.24 -2.06 -17.68
CA ALA A 113 10.59 -1.98 -16.38
C ALA A 113 11.24 -2.91 -15.34
N THR A 114 11.82 -4.04 -15.75
CA THR A 114 12.57 -4.92 -14.83
C THR A 114 13.87 -4.25 -14.39
N ASP A 115 14.57 -3.57 -15.30
CA ASP A 115 15.79 -2.81 -14.96
C ASP A 115 15.48 -1.64 -14.02
N ALA A 116 14.41 -0.90 -14.30
CA ALA A 116 13.94 0.17 -13.42
C ALA A 116 13.53 -0.35 -12.03
N ALA A 117 12.89 -1.52 -11.97
CA ALA A 117 12.52 -2.16 -10.71
C ALA A 117 13.76 -2.59 -9.92
N ALA A 118 14.78 -3.17 -10.56
CA ALA A 118 16.01 -3.57 -9.90
C ALA A 118 16.74 -2.37 -9.27
N VAL A 119 16.90 -1.26 -10.01
CA VAL A 119 17.49 -0.02 -9.49
C VAL A 119 16.64 0.56 -8.36
N GLY A 120 15.32 0.58 -8.53
CA GLY A 120 14.39 1.10 -7.54
C GLY A 120 14.43 0.32 -6.23
N VAL A 121 14.32 -1.01 -6.30
CA VAL A 121 14.33 -1.92 -5.14
C VAL A 121 15.67 -1.83 -4.41
N LEU A 122 16.80 -1.84 -5.14
CA LEU A 122 18.12 -1.66 -4.52
C LEU A 122 18.22 -0.32 -3.78
N SER A 123 17.81 0.77 -4.43
CA SER A 123 17.81 2.11 -3.83
C SER A 123 16.94 2.15 -2.57
N TYR A 124 15.76 1.53 -2.62
CA TYR A 124 14.86 1.42 -1.47
C TYR A 124 15.48 0.62 -0.33
N LEU A 125 16.07 -0.55 -0.60
CA LEU A 125 16.72 -1.39 0.40
C LEU A 125 17.85 -0.64 1.11
N VAL A 126 18.70 0.08 0.36
CA VAL A 126 19.79 0.88 0.91
C VAL A 126 19.26 1.98 1.81
N VAL A 127 18.30 2.79 1.33
CA VAL A 127 17.74 3.90 2.12
C VAL A 127 17.00 3.38 3.35
N ALA A 128 16.20 2.32 3.21
CA ALA A 128 15.46 1.72 4.33
C ALA A 128 16.41 1.15 5.39
N ALA A 129 17.50 0.49 4.98
CA ALA A 129 18.53 0.02 5.89
C ALA A 129 19.20 1.18 6.65
N LEU A 130 19.59 2.25 5.96
CA LEU A 130 20.19 3.44 6.58
C LEU A 130 19.25 4.11 7.59
N VAL A 131 17.97 4.30 7.22
CA VAL A 131 16.96 4.88 8.11
C VAL A 131 16.71 3.98 9.32
N LEU A 132 16.65 2.67 9.12
CA LEU A 132 16.46 1.71 10.21
C LEU A 132 17.67 1.71 11.16
N THR A 133 18.89 1.68 10.63
CA THR A 133 20.12 1.81 11.43
C THR A 133 20.14 3.10 12.22
N ALA A 134 19.84 4.25 11.58
CA ALA A 134 19.77 5.54 12.27
C ALA A 134 18.71 5.52 13.39
N SER A 135 17.55 4.93 13.14
CA SER A 135 16.47 4.79 14.13
C SER A 135 16.90 3.95 15.35
N ILE A 136 17.64 2.86 15.13
CA ILE A 136 18.19 2.01 16.20
C ILE A 136 19.24 2.78 17.01
N VAL A 137 20.17 3.47 16.34
CA VAL A 137 21.22 4.28 16.99
C VAL A 137 20.62 5.37 17.87
N LEU A 138 19.63 6.10 17.35
CA LEU A 138 18.92 7.14 18.11
C LEU A 138 18.18 6.54 19.32
N ALA A 139 17.47 5.43 19.13
CA ALA A 139 16.77 4.77 20.24
C ALA A 139 17.73 4.23 21.32
N ALA A 140 18.90 3.72 20.92
CA ALA A 140 19.95 3.29 21.82
C ALA A 140 20.55 4.47 22.60
N ALA A 141 20.83 5.59 21.92
CA ALA A 141 21.34 6.82 22.53
C ALA A 141 20.35 7.40 23.56
N GLU A 142 19.05 7.32 23.28
CA GLU A 142 17.97 7.74 24.20
C GLU A 142 17.68 6.71 25.32
N ARG A 143 18.38 5.56 25.35
CA ARG A 143 18.13 4.44 26.28
C ARG A 143 16.67 3.94 26.25
N ARG A 144 16.05 3.97 25.06
CA ARG A 144 14.66 3.52 24.82
C ARG A 144 14.56 2.12 24.21
N LEU A 145 15.56 1.29 24.48
CA LEU A 145 15.59 -0.10 24.02
C LEU A 145 14.64 -0.94 24.89
N ASP A 146 13.42 -1.15 24.42
CA ASP A 146 12.46 -2.07 25.01
C ASP A 146 12.21 -3.29 24.11
N ARG A 147 11.57 -4.33 24.67
CA ARG A 147 11.24 -5.55 23.91
C ARG A 147 10.34 -5.26 22.70
N ALA A 148 9.47 -4.26 22.79
CA ALA A 148 8.56 -3.93 21.70
C ALA A 148 9.33 -3.36 20.51
N LEU A 149 10.27 -2.46 20.74
CA LEU A 149 11.16 -1.91 19.72
C LEU A 149 12.03 -3.01 19.09
N ALA A 150 12.57 -3.92 19.89
CA ALA A 150 13.34 -5.05 19.38
C ALA A 150 12.51 -5.91 18.41
N VAL A 151 11.29 -6.29 18.80
CA VAL A 151 10.38 -7.06 17.92
C VAL A 151 10.07 -6.31 16.63
N ARG A 152 9.77 -5.00 16.70
CA ARG A 152 9.50 -4.19 15.50
C ARG A 152 10.69 -4.11 14.57
N THR A 153 11.87 -3.93 15.15
CA THR A 153 13.12 -3.84 14.40
C THR A 153 13.41 -5.17 13.70
N VAL A 154 13.27 -6.30 14.40
CA VAL A 154 13.45 -7.63 13.82
C VAL A 154 12.48 -7.87 12.68
N LEU A 155 11.20 -7.51 12.83
CA LEU A 155 10.20 -7.68 11.77
C LEU A 155 10.47 -6.76 10.56
N ALA A 156 10.91 -5.51 10.80
CA ALA A 156 11.33 -4.61 9.74
C ALA A 156 12.56 -5.15 8.97
N ILE A 157 13.57 -5.65 9.69
CA ILE A 157 14.74 -6.32 9.10
C ILE A 157 14.31 -7.54 8.31
N ALA A 158 13.46 -8.39 8.87
CA ALA A 158 12.98 -9.60 8.20
C ALA A 158 12.25 -9.27 6.89
N LEU A 159 11.43 -8.22 6.88
CA LEU A 159 10.75 -7.75 5.66
C LEU A 159 11.74 -7.27 4.60
N LEU A 160 12.75 -6.47 4.98
CA LEU A 160 13.78 -5.97 4.07
C LEU A 160 14.68 -7.10 3.54
N VAL A 161 15.05 -8.04 4.40
CA VAL A 161 15.84 -9.22 4.03
C VAL A 161 15.04 -10.13 3.09
N ALA A 162 13.76 -10.37 3.36
CA ALA A 162 12.90 -11.14 2.48
C ALA A 162 12.78 -10.48 1.09
N LEU A 163 12.60 -9.16 1.04
CA LEU A 163 12.57 -8.40 -0.21
C LEU A 163 13.91 -8.50 -0.96
N GLY A 164 15.02 -8.23 -0.28
CA GLY A 164 16.36 -8.30 -0.88
C GLY A 164 16.72 -9.70 -1.37
N ALA A 165 16.36 -10.73 -0.60
CA ALA A 165 16.59 -12.12 -0.98
C ALA A 165 15.72 -12.55 -2.17
N TRP A 166 14.46 -12.09 -2.24
CA TRP A 166 13.55 -12.49 -3.30
C TRP A 166 13.73 -11.69 -4.61
N SER A 167 14.12 -10.42 -4.52
CA SER A 167 14.23 -9.51 -5.68
C SER A 167 15.08 -9.99 -6.88
N PRO A 168 16.14 -10.82 -6.72
CA PRO A 168 16.92 -11.31 -7.87
C PRO A 168 16.26 -12.46 -8.63
N TYR A 169 15.18 -13.05 -8.10
CA TYR A 169 14.56 -14.22 -8.72
C TYR A 169 13.51 -13.80 -9.77
N PRO A 170 13.40 -14.51 -10.91
CA PRO A 170 12.41 -14.17 -11.95
C PRO A 170 10.97 -14.12 -11.45
N SER A 171 10.63 -14.91 -10.42
CA SER A 171 9.28 -14.89 -9.82
C SER A 171 8.92 -13.53 -9.21
N PHE A 172 9.91 -12.73 -8.80
CA PHE A 172 9.69 -11.39 -8.28
C PHE A 172 9.13 -10.44 -9.35
N ASP A 173 9.57 -10.55 -10.59
CA ASP A 173 9.08 -9.72 -11.69
C ASP A 173 7.61 -9.97 -12.01
N TYR A 174 7.10 -11.17 -11.70
CA TYR A 174 5.69 -11.54 -11.92
C TYR A 174 4.80 -11.35 -10.70
N LEU A 175 5.36 -11.51 -9.49
CA LEU A 175 4.57 -11.57 -8.25
C LEU A 175 4.87 -10.43 -7.27
N GLY A 176 6.03 -9.76 -7.38
CA GLY A 176 6.50 -8.79 -6.41
C GLY A 176 5.51 -7.64 -6.19
N HIS A 177 4.95 -7.11 -7.28
CA HIS A 177 3.90 -6.09 -7.20
C HIS A 177 2.65 -6.60 -6.46
N TYR A 178 2.09 -7.73 -6.90
CA TYR A 178 0.86 -8.28 -6.32
C TYR A 178 1.05 -8.68 -4.85
N ALA A 179 2.19 -9.27 -4.50
CA ALA A 179 2.52 -9.64 -3.13
C ALA A 179 2.65 -8.39 -2.23
N ALA A 180 3.30 -7.33 -2.71
CA ALA A 180 3.41 -6.08 -1.96
C ALA A 180 2.05 -5.40 -1.77
N ALA A 181 1.21 -5.38 -2.80
CA ALA A 181 -0.15 -4.83 -2.75
C ALA A 181 -1.05 -5.61 -1.80
N ALA A 182 -1.05 -6.94 -1.89
CA ALA A 182 -1.81 -7.80 -0.98
C ALA A 182 -1.36 -7.61 0.46
N LEU A 183 -0.04 -7.59 0.71
CA LEU A 183 0.49 -7.40 2.04
C LEU A 183 0.15 -6.01 2.62
N PHE A 184 0.16 -4.96 1.78
CA PHE A 184 -0.31 -3.63 2.16
C PHE A 184 -1.77 -3.64 2.62
N PHE A 185 -2.69 -4.17 1.81
CA PHE A 185 -4.11 -4.18 2.14
C PHE A 185 -4.42 -5.09 3.32
N PHE A 186 -3.73 -6.23 3.45
CA PHE A 186 -3.76 -7.07 4.64
C PHE A 186 -3.40 -6.28 5.90
N PHE A 187 -2.31 -5.50 5.89
CA PHE A 187 -1.93 -4.71 7.06
C PHE A 187 -2.93 -3.59 7.38
N ILE A 188 -3.52 -2.95 6.37
CA ILE A 188 -4.60 -1.96 6.58
C ILE A 188 -5.84 -2.63 7.16
N ALA A 189 -6.26 -3.78 6.63
CA ALA A 189 -7.42 -4.52 7.14
C ALA A 189 -7.20 -4.99 8.57
N ALA A 190 -6.00 -5.52 8.88
CA ALA A 190 -5.60 -5.91 10.23
C ALA A 190 -5.56 -4.70 11.17
N ALA A 191 -5.06 -3.55 10.72
CA ALA A 191 -5.04 -2.33 11.52
C ALA A 191 -6.46 -1.85 11.86
N ALA A 192 -7.38 -1.91 10.90
CA ALA A 192 -8.80 -1.60 11.10
C ALA A 192 -9.47 -2.58 12.08
N GLY A 193 -9.20 -3.89 11.96
CA GLY A 193 -9.76 -4.92 12.83
C GLY A 193 -9.25 -4.81 14.27
N VAL A 194 -7.94 -4.60 14.45
CA VAL A 194 -7.34 -4.35 15.78
C VAL A 194 -7.90 -3.06 16.39
N HIS A 195 -8.09 -2.02 15.57
CA HIS A 195 -8.70 -0.76 16.04
C HIS A 195 -10.14 -0.96 16.50
N SER A 196 -10.94 -1.67 15.69
CA SER A 196 -12.33 -2.00 16.00
C SER A 196 -12.47 -2.64 17.38
N ALA A 197 -11.56 -3.57 17.74
CA ALA A 197 -11.58 -4.26 19.02
C ALA A 197 -11.12 -3.39 20.19
N ALA A 198 -10.20 -2.44 19.98
CA ALA A 198 -9.65 -1.57 21.03
C ALA A 198 -10.54 -0.35 21.35
N LEU A 199 -11.35 0.10 20.38
CA LEU A 199 -12.17 1.31 20.48
C LEU A 199 -13.13 1.39 21.69
N PRO A 200 -13.80 0.30 22.12
CA PRO A 200 -14.66 0.34 23.29
C PRO A 200 -13.95 0.78 24.57
N GLU A 201 -12.66 0.47 24.70
CA GLU A 201 -11.83 0.86 25.85
C GLU A 201 -11.15 2.22 25.65
N GLU A 202 -10.68 2.51 24.43
CA GLU A 202 -9.91 3.74 24.13
C GLU A 202 -10.78 5.00 24.01
N GLY A 203 -12.05 4.85 23.62
CA GLY A 203 -12.95 5.98 23.32
C GLY A 203 -12.60 6.71 22.01
N THR A 204 -13.32 7.81 21.71
CA THR A 204 -13.11 8.64 20.50
C THR A 204 -12.60 10.03 20.86
N ARG A 205 -11.90 10.68 19.93
CA ARG A 205 -11.33 12.04 20.09
C ARG A 205 -11.95 13.04 19.11
N GLY A 206 -13.15 12.76 18.64
CA GLY A 206 -13.82 13.49 17.57
C GLY A 206 -15.32 13.25 17.61
N PRO A 207 -16.06 13.73 16.61
CA PRO A 207 -17.51 13.52 16.54
C PRO A 207 -17.87 12.03 16.50
N GLY A 208 -19.04 11.68 17.06
CA GLY A 208 -19.58 10.32 17.02
C GLY A 208 -19.20 9.44 18.21
N SER A 209 -19.82 8.26 18.30
CA SER A 209 -19.65 7.33 19.42
C SER A 209 -18.56 6.29 19.15
N ALA A 210 -17.95 5.76 20.21
CA ALA A 210 -16.98 4.66 20.11
C ALA A 210 -17.60 3.39 19.50
N ARG A 211 -18.88 3.11 19.80
CA ARG A 211 -19.62 1.99 19.21
C ARG A 211 -19.76 2.12 17.68
N PHE A 212 -20.11 3.30 17.18
CA PHE A 212 -20.21 3.54 15.75
C PHE A 212 -18.86 3.28 15.06
N HIS A 213 -17.80 3.89 15.54
CA HIS A 213 -16.47 3.73 14.97
C HIS A 213 -15.95 2.30 15.08
N SER A 214 -16.24 1.60 16.18
CA SER A 214 -15.87 0.19 16.35
C SER A 214 -16.53 -0.66 15.27
N ILE A 215 -17.85 -0.59 15.12
CA ILE A 215 -18.59 -1.33 14.09
C ILE A 215 -18.09 -0.95 12.69
N SER A 216 -17.94 0.33 12.38
CA SER A 216 -17.50 0.79 11.06
C SER A 216 -16.08 0.31 10.71
N ASN A 217 -15.13 0.36 11.65
CA ASN A 217 -13.78 -0.17 11.43
C ASN A 217 -13.79 -1.71 11.29
N GLY A 218 -14.64 -2.42 12.03
CA GLY A 218 -14.83 -3.86 11.89
C GLY A 218 -15.38 -4.24 10.50
N VAL A 219 -16.41 -3.53 10.03
CA VAL A 219 -16.97 -3.71 8.69
C VAL A 219 -15.91 -3.41 7.61
N LEU A 220 -15.18 -2.30 7.74
CA LEU A 220 -14.09 -1.98 6.81
C LEU A 220 -12.99 -3.04 6.80
N SER A 221 -12.62 -3.59 7.96
CA SER A 221 -11.64 -4.69 8.06
C SER A 221 -12.10 -5.92 7.27
N VAL A 222 -13.37 -6.31 7.39
CA VAL A 222 -13.96 -7.44 6.65
C VAL A 222 -14.03 -7.15 5.16
N LEU A 223 -14.50 -5.97 4.76
CA LEU A 223 -14.63 -5.61 3.35
C LEU A 223 -13.26 -5.53 2.65
N ILE A 224 -12.27 -4.88 3.29
CA ILE A 224 -10.91 -4.80 2.73
C ILE A 224 -10.32 -6.20 2.62
N SER A 225 -10.40 -7.02 3.68
CA SER A 225 -9.94 -8.41 3.62
C SER A 225 -10.64 -9.22 2.53
N GLY A 226 -11.95 -9.03 2.35
CA GLY A 226 -12.74 -9.73 1.35
C GLY A 226 -12.31 -9.38 -0.07
N VAL A 227 -12.12 -8.09 -0.37
CA VAL A 227 -11.60 -7.63 -1.67
C VAL A 227 -10.18 -8.16 -1.88
N ASP A 228 -9.31 -8.02 -0.89
CA ASP A 228 -7.90 -8.43 -0.99
C ASP A 228 -7.76 -9.94 -1.24
N VAL A 229 -8.43 -10.78 -0.45
CA VAL A 229 -8.45 -12.23 -0.64
C VAL A 229 -9.06 -12.60 -2.00
N ALA A 230 -10.15 -11.96 -2.41
CA ALA A 230 -10.75 -12.22 -3.71
C ALA A 230 -9.77 -11.91 -4.86
N LEU A 231 -9.06 -10.77 -4.80
CA LEU A 231 -8.06 -10.43 -5.82
C LEU A 231 -6.89 -11.39 -5.82
N VAL A 232 -6.36 -11.78 -4.65
CA VAL A 232 -5.29 -12.78 -4.56
C VAL A 232 -5.74 -14.10 -5.20
N LEU A 233 -6.93 -14.60 -4.87
CA LEU A 233 -7.45 -15.85 -5.43
C LEU A 233 -7.67 -15.74 -6.95
N LEU A 234 -8.18 -14.60 -7.44
CA LEU A 234 -8.42 -14.35 -8.87
C LEU A 234 -7.12 -14.21 -9.68
N VAL A 235 -6.09 -13.59 -9.11
CA VAL A 235 -4.74 -13.54 -9.70
C VAL A 235 -4.16 -14.95 -9.79
N LEU A 236 -4.20 -15.70 -8.68
CA LEU A 236 -3.64 -17.04 -8.61
C LEU A 236 -4.38 -18.07 -9.47
N SER A 237 -5.69 -17.91 -9.66
CA SER A 237 -6.47 -18.83 -10.51
C SER A 237 -6.20 -18.63 -11.99
N GLY A 238 -5.76 -17.43 -12.42
CA GLY A 238 -5.60 -17.08 -13.84
C GLY A 238 -6.91 -17.07 -14.65
N THR A 239 -8.08 -17.23 -14.00
CA THR A 239 -9.38 -17.33 -14.67
C THR A 239 -10.18 -16.03 -14.66
N ALA A 240 -9.72 -15.03 -13.91
CA ALA A 240 -10.48 -13.82 -13.63
C ALA A 240 -10.94 -13.06 -14.88
N GLU A 241 -10.05 -12.86 -15.85
CA GLU A 241 -10.40 -12.15 -17.11
C GLU A 241 -11.46 -12.90 -17.92
N ARG A 242 -11.47 -14.23 -17.88
CA ARG A 242 -12.47 -15.07 -18.56
C ARG A 242 -13.84 -14.97 -17.90
N VAL A 243 -13.88 -14.89 -16.56
CA VAL A 243 -15.12 -14.93 -15.78
C VAL A 243 -15.73 -13.53 -15.61
N LEU A 244 -14.89 -12.53 -15.37
CA LEU A 244 -15.29 -11.18 -14.97
C LEU A 244 -15.00 -10.11 -16.04
N GLY A 245 -14.41 -10.51 -17.17
CA GLY A 245 -14.04 -9.61 -18.25
C GLY A 245 -12.72 -8.86 -18.00
N PRO A 246 -12.25 -8.06 -18.97
CA PRO A 246 -10.90 -7.47 -18.95
C PRO A 246 -10.68 -6.40 -17.88
N GLN A 247 -11.76 -5.84 -17.31
CA GLN A 247 -11.71 -4.74 -16.34
C GLN A 247 -11.77 -5.19 -14.87
N TRP A 248 -11.75 -6.51 -14.61
CA TRP A 248 -11.91 -7.07 -13.27
C TRP A 248 -10.88 -6.52 -12.27
N LEU A 249 -9.62 -6.37 -12.71
CA LEU A 249 -8.53 -5.92 -11.84
C LEU A 249 -8.66 -4.42 -11.54
N LEU A 250 -8.98 -3.59 -12.53
CA LEU A 250 -9.28 -2.16 -12.33
C LEU A 250 -10.42 -1.95 -11.32
N ILE A 251 -11.52 -2.70 -11.47
CA ILE A 251 -12.66 -2.61 -10.55
C ILE A 251 -12.25 -3.06 -9.15
N GLY A 252 -11.49 -4.14 -9.04
CA GLY A 252 -10.94 -4.64 -7.78
C GLY A 252 -10.04 -3.64 -7.07
N GLU A 253 -9.06 -3.11 -7.78
CA GLU A 253 -8.13 -2.10 -7.26
C GLU A 253 -8.87 -0.81 -6.90
N ALA A 254 -9.86 -0.37 -7.69
CA ALA A 254 -10.69 0.78 -7.37
C ALA A 254 -11.55 0.55 -6.13
N ALA A 255 -12.10 -0.64 -5.94
CA ALA A 255 -12.83 -1.01 -4.72
C ALA A 255 -11.91 -0.99 -3.50
N GLY A 256 -10.72 -1.59 -3.60
CA GLY A 256 -9.71 -1.57 -2.54
C GLY A 256 -9.28 -0.14 -2.18
N LEU A 257 -8.98 0.69 -3.18
CA LEU A 257 -8.62 2.09 -3.00
C LEU A 257 -9.76 2.92 -2.38
N GLY A 258 -11.00 2.66 -2.79
CA GLY A 258 -12.19 3.29 -2.22
C GLY A 258 -12.41 2.92 -0.75
N LEU A 259 -12.23 1.65 -0.39
CA LEU A 259 -12.31 1.20 1.00
C LEU A 259 -11.17 1.78 1.86
N PHE A 260 -9.96 1.87 1.31
CA PHE A 260 -8.85 2.57 1.95
C PHE A 260 -9.17 4.05 2.21
N ALA A 261 -9.76 4.74 1.24
CA ALA A 261 -10.22 6.11 1.42
C ALA A 261 -11.30 6.22 2.51
N ALA A 262 -12.29 5.32 2.50
CA ALA A 262 -13.34 5.28 3.52
C ALA A 262 -12.77 5.07 4.93
N PHE A 263 -11.79 4.17 5.08
CA PHE A 263 -11.06 3.99 6.32
C PHE A 263 -10.37 5.28 6.77
N TRP A 264 -9.67 5.98 5.88
CA TRP A 264 -8.99 7.22 6.25
C TRP A 264 -9.93 8.39 6.51
N VAL A 265 -11.09 8.46 5.85
CA VAL A 265 -12.15 9.42 6.20
C VAL A 265 -12.62 9.15 7.62
N LEU A 266 -12.96 7.89 7.94
CA LEU A 266 -13.40 7.50 9.28
C LEU A 266 -12.33 7.83 10.33
N GLN A 267 -11.07 7.46 10.10
CA GLN A 267 -9.96 7.77 10.98
C GLN A 267 -9.74 9.28 11.14
N THR A 268 -9.97 10.06 10.08
CA THR A 268 -9.86 11.53 10.11
C THR A 268 -10.93 12.15 11.02
N VAL A 269 -12.18 11.72 10.89
CA VAL A 269 -13.31 12.20 11.69
C VAL A 269 -13.17 11.76 13.14
N GLU A 270 -12.90 10.47 13.38
CA GLU A 270 -12.78 9.88 14.72
C GLU A 270 -11.75 10.61 15.61
N ASN A 271 -10.62 10.99 15.00
CA ASN A 271 -9.50 11.62 15.71
C ASN A 271 -9.38 13.11 15.34
N TRP A 272 -10.49 13.79 15.02
CA TRP A 272 -10.47 15.18 14.56
C TRP A 272 -9.85 16.12 15.61
N ASN A 273 -10.15 15.97 16.91
CA ASN A 273 -9.67 16.87 17.97
C ASN A 273 -8.33 16.42 18.58
N GLU A 274 -7.69 15.36 18.08
CA GLU A 274 -6.40 14.92 18.58
C GLU A 274 -5.27 15.86 18.11
N SER A 275 -4.62 16.52 19.07
CA SER A 275 -3.68 17.62 18.79
C SER A 275 -2.19 17.27 18.95
N ASN A 276 -1.79 16.09 19.46
CA ASN A 276 -0.37 15.69 19.63
C ASN A 276 -0.17 14.16 19.81
N ALA A 277 0.92 13.61 19.23
CA ALA A 277 1.39 12.24 19.51
C ALA A 277 2.47 12.13 20.61
N ALA A 278 3.02 13.26 21.08
CA ALA A 278 4.06 13.26 22.12
C ALA A 278 3.53 13.01 23.55
N ALA A 279 2.20 12.93 23.72
CA ALA A 279 1.57 12.60 24.99
C ALA A 279 0.96 11.19 24.92
N ARG A 280 1.81 10.15 24.81
CA ARG A 280 1.66 8.75 25.29
C ARG A 280 2.58 7.78 24.53
#